data_AF-A0A820P854-F1
#
_entry.id   AF-A0A820P854-F1
#
_cell.length_a   1.000
_cell.length_b   1.000
_cell.length_c   1.000
_cell.angle_alpha   90.00
_cell.angle_beta   90.00
_cell.angle_gamma   90.00
#
_symmetry.space_group_name_H-M   'P 1'
#
loop_
_entity.id
_entity.type
_entity.pdbx_description
1 polymer ?
#
loop_
_entity_poly.entity_id
_entity_poly.type
_entity_poly.pdbx_seq_one_letter_code
_entity_poly.pdbx_strand_id
1 'polypeptide(L)'
;MCSESECGVYIHTNTTDEFICINGNHNHSVNHDQLETKLLRDKMKERILSETISITKIYDEEIAKANLSKGAAAILSTVIEYRSNMSKARRKNTPVIPSGVVFGIPEFYEQTLSCQRFLFMDLFMKRGQDRILVFSSDQQLQLLFDSEIIFMNRLPVAFCLLPNKRGKTYFELFERLKEQTSSMGKQYKTKRIITDFEPGLMPVVEQEVSVFTITIFV
;
A
#
# COMPACT_ATOMS: atom_id res chain seq x y z
N MET A 1 25.60 24.23 18.68
CA MET A 1 26.58 23.12 18.72
C MET A 1 27.62 23.37 17.66
N CYS A 2 28.89 23.23 18.03
CA CYS A 2 30.03 23.34 17.12
C CYS A 2 29.97 22.27 16.02
N SER A 3 30.38 22.63 14.82
CA SER A 3 30.42 21.79 13.62
C SER A 3 31.83 21.60 13.03
N GLU A 4 32.87 22.15 13.67
CA GLU A 4 34.26 21.96 13.24
C GLU A 4 34.82 20.65 13.77
N SER A 5 35.35 19.82 12.86
CA SER A 5 35.89 18.49 13.17
C SER A 5 37.12 18.50 14.09
N GLU A 6 37.80 19.64 14.20
CA GLU A 6 38.98 19.82 15.06
C GLU A 6 38.64 20.49 16.41
N CYS A 7 37.37 20.82 16.65
CA CYS A 7 36.94 21.42 17.90
C CYS A 7 36.78 20.33 18.98
N GLY A 8 37.75 20.25 19.89
CA GLY A 8 37.75 19.31 21.03
C GLY A 8 36.79 19.69 22.17
N VAL A 9 35.73 20.43 21.87
CA VAL A 9 34.79 20.94 22.88
C VAL A 9 33.61 20.00 22.99
N TYR A 10 33.38 19.50 24.20
CA TYR A 10 32.27 18.62 24.52
C TYR A 10 31.31 19.33 25.48
N ILE A 11 30.03 19.31 25.11
CA ILE A 11 28.95 19.82 25.94
C ILE A 11 28.18 18.62 26.46
N HIS A 12 28.09 18.50 27.79
CA HIS A 12 27.27 17.48 28.42
C HIS A 12 25.90 18.08 28.74
N THR A 13 24.84 17.43 28.25
CA THR A 13 23.44 17.71 28.61
C THR A 13 22.79 16.49 29.26
N ASN A 14 21.80 16.72 30.12
CA ASN A 14 20.99 15.63 30.68
C ASN A 14 19.89 15.19 29.68
N THR A 15 19.08 14.20 30.07
CA THR A 15 17.99 13.67 29.22
C THR A 15 16.84 14.67 28.98
N THR A 16 16.86 15.83 29.64
CA THR A 16 15.92 16.94 29.45
C THR A 16 16.57 18.13 28.74
N ASP A 17 17.71 17.92 28.07
CA ASP A 17 18.50 18.93 27.36
C ASP A 17 18.99 20.11 28.22
N GLU A 18 19.04 19.94 29.55
CA GLU A 18 19.63 20.92 30.45
C GLU A 18 21.15 20.81 30.45
N PHE A 19 21.79 21.97 30.49
CA PHE A 19 23.23 22.11 30.47
C PHE A 19 23.89 21.58 31.76
N ILE A 20 24.87 20.68 31.63
CA ILE A 20 25.64 20.14 32.76
C ILE A 20 27.01 20.80 32.83
N CYS A 21 27.83 20.67 31.79
CA CYS A 21 29.17 21.26 31.74
C CYS A 21 29.74 21.35 30.31
N ILE A 22 30.76 22.20 30.15
CA ILE A 22 31.59 22.31 28.93
C ILE A 22 33.02 21.90 29.28
N ASN A 23 33.60 21.00 28.49
CA ASN A 23 35.02 20.69 28.52
C ASN A 23 35.67 21.11 27.20
N GLY A 24 36.84 21.76 27.26
CA GLY A 24 37.60 22.23 26.10
C GLY A 24 37.54 23.75 25.88
N ASN A 25 38.37 24.25 24.95
CA ASN A 25 38.40 25.67 24.56
C ASN A 25 37.71 25.84 23.19
N HIS A 26 36.71 26.73 23.10
CA HIS A 26 35.88 26.93 21.90
C HIS A 26 36.13 28.31 21.29
N ASN A 27 37.00 28.39 20.28
CA ASN A 27 37.59 29.64 19.81
C ASN A 27 37.43 29.92 18.30
N HIS A 28 36.46 29.26 17.65
CA HIS A 28 36.03 29.61 16.30
C HIS A 28 34.62 30.22 16.30
N SER A 29 34.31 31.01 15.29
CA SER A 29 33.00 31.65 15.14
C SER A 29 31.93 30.63 14.75
N VAL A 30 30.67 30.97 15.06
CA VAL A 30 29.53 30.16 14.66
C VAL A 30 29.34 30.29 13.14
N ASN A 31 29.26 29.15 12.44
CA ASN A 31 28.84 29.15 11.05
C ASN A 31 27.33 29.40 10.98
N HIS A 32 26.95 30.63 10.66
CA HIS A 32 25.56 31.08 10.59
C HIS A 32 24.73 30.26 9.59
N ASP A 33 25.31 29.88 8.46
CA ASP A 33 24.62 29.13 7.40
C ASP A 33 24.27 27.69 7.86
N GLN A 34 25.17 27.05 8.59
CA GLN A 34 24.94 25.72 9.14
C GLN A 34 23.92 25.74 10.28
N LEU A 35 23.92 26.77 11.11
CA LEU A 35 22.93 26.95 12.17
C LEU A 35 21.53 27.14 11.56
N GLU A 36 21.41 28.00 10.56
CA GLU A 36 20.16 28.25 9.84
C GLU A 36 19.61 26.97 9.20
N THR A 37 20.47 26.22 8.51
CA THR A 37 20.11 24.93 7.89
C THR A 37 19.69 23.89 8.93
N LYS A 38 20.28 23.91 10.12
CA LYS A 38 19.91 23.00 11.21
C LYS A 38 18.53 23.32 11.76
N LEU A 39 18.27 24.60 12.08
CA LEU A 39 16.97 25.05 12.60
C LEU A 39 15.82 24.70 11.64
N LEU A 40 16.03 24.92 10.34
CA LEU A 40 15.04 24.56 9.33
C LEU A 40 14.78 23.05 9.28
N ARG A 41 15.84 22.23 9.32
CA ARG A 41 15.71 20.76 9.34
C ARG A 41 14.95 20.27 10.56
N ASP A 42 15.19 20.85 11.73
CA ASP A 42 14.52 20.45 12.96
C ASP A 42 13.03 20.83 12.93
N LYS A 43 12.69 22.03 12.44
CA LYS A 43 11.29 22.45 12.20
C LYS A 43 10.55 21.52 11.22
N MET A 44 11.20 21.16 10.11
CA MET A 44 10.61 20.22 9.15
C MET A 44 10.43 18.82 9.75
N LYS A 45 11.36 18.34 10.60
CA LYS A 45 11.22 17.05 11.31
C LYS A 45 10.00 17.04 12.22
N GLU A 46 9.80 18.11 12.99
CA GLU A 46 8.64 18.26 13.87
C GLU A 46 7.35 18.15 13.06
N ARG A 47 7.21 18.92 11.98
CA ARG A 47 6.04 18.86 11.08
C ARG A 47 5.81 17.47 10.48
N ILE A 48 6.87 16.78 10.09
CA ILE A 48 6.76 15.43 9.51
C ILE A 48 6.26 14.42 10.54
N LEU A 49 6.65 14.56 11.80
CA LEU A 49 6.19 13.67 12.87
C LEU A 49 4.76 13.99 13.33
N SER A 50 4.34 15.26 13.26
CA SER A 50 3.01 15.69 13.72
C SER A 50 1.92 15.64 12.65
N GLU A 51 2.26 15.90 11.38
CA GLU A 51 1.30 15.99 10.28
C GLU A 51 1.27 14.70 9.44
N THR A 52 0.21 14.48 8.67
CA THR A 52 0.06 13.35 7.73
C THR A 52 0.31 13.74 6.27
N ILE A 53 0.65 15.01 6.02
CA ILE A 53 0.89 15.56 4.68
C ILE A 53 2.17 14.94 4.08
N SER A 54 2.26 14.93 2.74
CA SER A 54 3.42 14.39 2.03
C SER A 54 4.71 15.14 2.40
N ILE A 55 5.81 14.38 2.53
CA ILE A 55 7.13 14.94 2.93
C ILE A 55 7.60 15.99 1.92
N THR A 56 7.35 15.77 0.62
CA THR A 56 7.69 16.71 -0.45
C THR A 56 6.96 18.05 -0.25
N LYS A 57 5.66 18.02 0.04
CA LYS A 57 4.88 19.25 0.27
C LYS A 57 5.37 20.02 1.50
N ILE A 58 5.70 19.33 2.58
CA ILE A 58 6.28 19.96 3.78
C ILE A 58 7.63 20.62 3.44
N TYR A 59 8.48 19.93 2.67
CA TYR A 59 9.76 20.46 2.23
C TYR A 59 9.58 21.73 1.39
N ASP A 60 8.74 21.69 0.36
CA ASP A 60 8.52 22.83 -0.54
C ASP A 60 7.94 24.03 0.21
N GLU A 61 6.99 23.81 1.12
CA GLU A 61 6.40 24.87 1.95
C GLU A 61 7.41 25.50 2.90
N GLU A 62 8.21 24.69 3.60
CA GLU A 62 9.17 25.22 4.57
C GLU A 62 10.36 25.90 3.87
N ILE A 63 10.73 25.47 2.66
CA ILE A 63 11.72 26.16 1.83
C ILE A 63 11.20 27.48 1.29
N ALA A 64 9.96 27.51 0.80
CA ALA A 64 9.35 28.74 0.32
C ALA A 64 9.18 29.78 1.45
N LYS A 65 8.97 29.33 2.69
CA LYS A 65 8.88 30.20 3.88
C LYS A 65 10.26 30.59 4.43
N ALA A 66 11.28 29.77 4.23
CA ALA A 66 12.61 30.02 4.76
C ALA A 66 13.35 30.99 3.83
N ASN A 67 13.52 32.23 4.28
CA ASN A 67 14.34 33.24 3.61
C ASN A 67 15.84 32.92 3.81
N LEU A 68 16.29 31.76 3.32
CA LEU A 68 17.63 31.24 3.55
C LEU A 68 18.72 32.13 2.94
N SER A 69 19.86 32.23 3.63
CA SER A 69 21.07 32.80 3.05
C SER A 69 21.53 31.98 1.82
N LYS A 70 22.28 32.60 0.90
CA LYS A 70 22.86 31.89 -0.26
C LYS A 70 23.79 30.74 0.17
N GLY A 71 24.50 30.90 1.30
CA GLY A 71 25.35 29.86 1.85
C GLY A 71 24.54 28.73 2.47
N ALA A 72 23.48 29.04 3.20
CA ALA A 72 22.59 28.04 3.80
C ALA A 72 21.85 27.22 2.72
N ALA A 73 21.38 27.87 1.65
CA ALA A 73 20.75 27.19 0.53
C ALA A 73 21.67 26.19 -0.18
N ALA A 74 22.99 26.45 -0.21
CA ALA A 74 23.98 25.55 -0.81
C ALA A 74 24.30 24.32 0.08
N ILE A 75 24.13 24.44 1.39
CA ILE A 75 24.39 23.37 2.37
C ILE A 75 23.17 22.45 2.52
N LEU A 76 21.98 22.96 2.20
CA LEU A 76 20.74 22.24 2.37
C LEU A 76 20.66 21.00 1.46
N SER A 77 20.27 19.88 2.06
CA SER A 77 20.04 18.61 1.36
C SER A 77 18.92 18.72 0.33
N THR A 78 19.04 17.98 -0.77
CA THR A 78 17.97 17.91 -1.77
C THR A 78 16.71 17.26 -1.22
N VAL A 79 15.55 17.54 -1.83
CA VAL A 79 14.27 16.93 -1.44
C VAL A 79 14.30 15.39 -1.47
N ILE A 80 15.11 14.79 -2.35
CA ILE A 80 15.26 13.34 -2.49
C ILE A 80 15.99 12.77 -1.25
N GLU A 81 17.14 13.34 -0.90
CA GLU A 81 17.91 12.94 0.28
C GLU A 81 17.11 13.16 1.56
N TYR A 82 16.44 14.32 1.64
CA TYR A 82 15.60 14.67 2.77
C TYR A 82 14.45 13.67 2.94
N ARG A 83 13.76 13.32 1.85
CA ARG A 83 12.68 12.30 1.85
C ARG A 83 13.18 10.95 2.33
N SER A 84 14.35 10.49 1.88
CA SER A 84 14.91 9.19 2.29
C SER A 84 15.16 9.14 3.80
N ASN A 85 15.78 10.17 4.35
CA ASN A 85 16.09 10.25 5.78
C ASN A 85 14.81 10.38 6.63
N MET A 86 13.88 11.23 6.22
CA MET A 86 12.66 11.48 6.97
C MET A 86 11.66 10.32 6.89
N SER A 87 11.61 9.60 5.77
CA SER A 87 10.79 8.38 5.66
C SER A 87 11.26 7.29 6.62
N LYS A 88 12.55 7.25 6.98
CA LYS A 88 13.07 6.34 8.02
C LYS A 88 12.64 6.79 9.42
N ALA A 89 12.67 8.10 9.69
CA ALA A 89 12.21 8.65 10.96
C ALA A 89 10.71 8.43 11.19
N ARG A 90 9.86 8.73 10.20
CA ARG A 90 8.39 8.50 10.27
C ARG A 90 8.03 7.03 10.49
N ARG A 91 8.79 6.11 9.90
CA ARG A 91 8.61 4.66 10.07
C ARG A 91 8.84 4.17 11.50
N LYS A 92 9.59 4.88 12.35
CA LYS A 92 9.73 4.53 13.78
C LYS A 92 8.42 4.72 14.56
N ASN A 93 7.55 5.63 14.10
CA ASN A 93 6.31 6.00 14.79
C ASN A 93 5.04 5.55 14.05
N THR A 94 5.19 4.92 12.88
CA THR A 94 4.05 4.41 12.09
C THR A 94 4.00 2.89 12.22
N PRO A 95 2.85 2.27 12.49
CA PRO A 95 2.75 0.82 12.51
C PRO A 95 3.21 0.25 11.16
N VAL A 96 3.98 -0.83 11.24
CA VAL A 96 4.43 -1.56 10.05
C VAL A 96 3.20 -2.04 9.32
N ILE A 97 3.01 -1.59 8.07
CA ILE A 97 1.96 -2.15 7.21
C ILE A 97 2.25 -3.65 7.13
N PRO A 98 1.32 -4.52 7.54
CA PRO A 98 1.53 -5.95 7.48
C PRO A 98 1.91 -6.35 6.06
N SER A 99 3.05 -7.01 5.91
CA SER A 99 3.52 -7.48 4.61
C SER A 99 2.89 -8.82 4.19
N GLY A 100 2.07 -9.42 5.06
CA GLY A 100 1.42 -10.71 4.84
C GLY A 100 -0.09 -10.59 4.62
N VAL A 101 -0.62 -11.45 3.74
CA VAL A 101 -2.06 -11.61 3.46
C VAL A 101 -2.71 -12.62 4.42
N VAL A 102 -1.97 -13.09 5.42
CA VAL A 102 -2.42 -14.08 6.41
C VAL A 102 -3.15 -13.36 7.54
N PHE A 103 -4.43 -13.08 7.32
CA PHE A 103 -5.34 -12.61 8.36
C PHE A 103 -6.57 -13.53 8.40
N GLY A 104 -7.09 -13.83 9.58
CA GLY A 104 -8.38 -14.52 9.70
C GLY A 104 -9.49 -13.61 9.18
N ILE A 105 -10.42 -14.14 8.38
CA ILE A 105 -11.63 -13.40 8.05
C ILE A 105 -12.55 -13.49 9.26
N PRO A 106 -13.01 -12.36 9.83
CA PRO A 106 -13.99 -12.40 10.90
C PRO A 106 -15.28 -13.10 10.47
N GLU A 107 -15.88 -13.89 11.35
CA GLU A 107 -17.10 -14.67 11.10
C GLU A 107 -18.25 -13.83 10.50
N PHE A 108 -18.39 -12.57 10.94
CA PHE A 108 -19.43 -11.68 10.44
C PHE A 108 -19.25 -11.28 8.97
N TYR A 109 -18.06 -11.42 8.38
CA TYR A 109 -17.83 -11.26 6.94
C TYR A 109 -17.98 -12.57 6.16
N GLU A 110 -17.99 -13.70 6.86
CA GLU A 110 -18.22 -15.01 6.25
C GLU A 110 -19.70 -15.26 5.94
N GLN A 111 -20.58 -14.41 6.50
CA GLN A 111 -22.03 -14.56 6.43
C GLN A 111 -22.72 -13.30 5.86
N THR A 112 -23.91 -13.49 5.32
CA THR A 112 -24.82 -12.40 4.95
C THR A 112 -25.48 -11.81 6.21
N LEU A 113 -26.20 -10.69 6.05
CA LEU A 113 -27.01 -10.10 7.12
C LEU A 113 -28.13 -11.05 7.64
N SER A 114 -28.46 -12.08 6.88
CA SER A 114 -29.43 -13.13 7.24
C SER A 114 -28.75 -14.41 7.74
N CYS A 115 -27.48 -14.35 8.16
CA CYS A 115 -26.69 -15.47 8.66
C CYS A 115 -26.56 -16.64 7.68
N GLN A 116 -26.62 -16.37 6.37
CA GLN A 116 -26.34 -17.36 5.34
C GLN A 116 -24.88 -17.29 4.93
N ARG A 117 -24.32 -18.41 4.47
CA ARG A 117 -22.95 -18.46 3.96
C ARG A 117 -22.75 -17.43 2.84
N PHE A 118 -21.69 -16.64 2.97
CA PHE A 118 -21.33 -15.62 1.98
C PHE A 118 -19.87 -15.75 1.53
N LEU A 119 -18.94 -16.08 2.43
CA LEU A 119 -17.60 -16.49 2.03
C LEU A 119 -17.70 -17.87 1.37
N PHE A 120 -17.67 -17.86 0.04
CA PHE A 120 -17.78 -19.06 -0.77
C PHE A 120 -16.44 -19.81 -0.83
N MET A 121 -15.34 -19.07 -0.94
CA MET A 121 -14.01 -19.62 -1.17
C MET A 121 -12.95 -18.81 -0.47
N ASP A 122 -12.03 -19.51 0.20
CA ASP A 122 -10.83 -18.96 0.79
C ASP A 122 -9.65 -19.88 0.47
N LEU A 123 -8.83 -19.48 -0.51
CA LEU A 123 -7.74 -20.30 -1.03
C LEU A 123 -6.40 -19.58 -0.89
N PHE A 124 -5.47 -20.22 -0.21
CA PHE A 124 -4.07 -19.82 -0.22
C PHE A 124 -3.35 -20.45 -1.41
N MET A 125 -2.90 -19.60 -2.34
CA MET A 125 -1.96 -19.96 -3.37
C MET A 125 -0.53 -20.03 -2.77
N LYS A 126 0.43 -20.54 -3.56
CA LYS A 126 1.85 -20.76 -3.24
C LYS A 126 2.35 -20.23 -1.88
N ARG A 127 2.73 -21.15 -0.99
CA ARG A 127 3.43 -20.86 0.28
C ARG A 127 2.70 -19.83 1.19
N GLY A 128 1.39 -19.66 1.04
CA GLY A 128 0.57 -18.81 1.93
C GLY A 128 0.75 -17.30 1.70
N GLN A 129 1.37 -16.88 0.60
CA GLN A 129 1.60 -15.45 0.32
C GLN A 129 0.50 -14.80 -0.52
N ASP A 130 -0.19 -15.60 -1.33
CA ASP A 130 -1.24 -15.16 -2.24
C ASP A 130 -2.56 -15.80 -1.80
N ARG A 131 -3.64 -15.03 -1.72
CA ARG A 131 -4.94 -15.51 -1.24
C ARG A 131 -6.05 -15.11 -2.21
N ILE A 132 -6.84 -16.07 -2.67
CA ILE A 132 -8.05 -15.86 -3.47
C ILE A 132 -9.24 -15.95 -2.52
N LEU A 133 -10.04 -14.90 -2.47
CA LEU A 133 -11.30 -14.88 -1.75
C LEU A 133 -12.45 -14.73 -2.73
N VAL A 134 -13.48 -15.56 -2.58
CA VAL A 134 -14.72 -15.40 -3.36
C VAL A 134 -15.88 -15.28 -2.38
N PHE A 135 -16.62 -14.19 -2.50
CA PHE A 135 -17.86 -13.98 -1.77
C PHE A 135 -19.05 -14.08 -2.70
N SER A 136 -19.94 -15.02 -2.41
CA SER A 136 -21.17 -15.25 -3.18
C SER A 136 -22.14 -16.07 -2.34
N SER A 137 -23.43 -15.74 -2.42
CA SER A 137 -24.49 -16.57 -1.85
C SER A 137 -24.79 -17.77 -2.76
N ASP A 138 -25.40 -18.82 -2.21
CA ASP A 138 -25.80 -19.99 -2.99
C ASP A 138 -26.73 -19.63 -4.15
N GLN A 139 -27.65 -18.67 -3.96
CA GLN A 139 -28.57 -18.22 -4.99
C GLN A 139 -27.83 -17.54 -6.16
N GLN A 140 -26.82 -16.72 -5.84
CA GLN A 140 -26.01 -16.09 -6.86
C GLN A 140 -25.15 -17.12 -7.60
N LEU A 141 -24.55 -18.09 -6.92
CA LEU A 141 -23.80 -19.18 -7.56
C LEU A 141 -24.68 -20.01 -8.48
N GLN A 142 -25.92 -20.31 -8.06
CA GLN A 142 -26.87 -20.98 -8.94
C GLN A 142 -27.14 -20.16 -10.20
N LEU A 143 -27.36 -18.85 -10.07
CA LEU A 143 -27.51 -17.96 -11.22
C LEU A 143 -26.27 -17.97 -12.11
N LEU A 144 -25.05 -17.96 -11.52
CA LEU A 144 -23.79 -18.03 -12.27
C LEU A 144 -23.71 -19.29 -13.13
N PHE A 145 -24.00 -20.45 -12.54
CA PHE A 145 -23.84 -21.75 -13.18
C PHE A 145 -24.93 -22.05 -14.21
N ASP A 146 -26.15 -21.54 -14.00
CA ASP A 146 -27.26 -21.69 -14.93
C ASP A 146 -27.26 -20.65 -16.06
N SER A 147 -26.49 -19.56 -15.92
CA SER A 147 -26.39 -18.52 -16.95
C SER A 147 -25.51 -18.93 -18.12
N GLU A 148 -26.05 -18.82 -19.33
CA GLU A 148 -25.27 -18.99 -20.56
C GLU A 148 -24.32 -17.82 -20.84
N ILE A 149 -24.65 -16.63 -20.30
CA ILE A 149 -23.90 -15.38 -20.50
C ILE A 149 -23.52 -14.79 -19.14
N ILE A 150 -22.23 -14.55 -18.91
CA ILE A 150 -21.72 -13.88 -17.70
C ILE A 150 -21.25 -12.47 -18.05
N PHE A 151 -21.68 -11.49 -17.26
CA PHE A 151 -21.20 -10.11 -17.32
C PHE A 151 -20.32 -9.84 -16.10
N MET A 152 -19.00 -9.72 -16.27
CA MET A 152 -18.10 -9.55 -15.14
C MET A 152 -18.23 -8.17 -14.45
N ASN A 153 -18.69 -7.14 -15.19
CA ASN A 153 -18.63 -5.75 -14.71
C ASN A 153 -19.98 -5.09 -14.43
N ARG A 154 -21.12 -5.74 -14.74
CA ARG A 154 -22.45 -5.09 -14.68
C ARG A 154 -23.43 -5.71 -13.68
N LEU A 155 -23.23 -6.95 -13.25
CA LEU A 155 -24.08 -7.64 -12.28
C LEU A 155 -23.19 -8.45 -11.34
N PRO A 156 -23.04 -8.06 -10.06
CA PRO A 156 -22.17 -8.80 -9.13
C PRO A 156 -22.86 -10.09 -8.71
N VAL A 157 -22.56 -11.16 -9.44
CA VAL A 157 -22.95 -12.53 -9.08
C VAL A 157 -21.95 -13.12 -8.08
N ALA A 158 -20.67 -12.74 -8.17
CA ALA A 158 -19.67 -13.09 -7.18
C ALA A 158 -18.65 -11.96 -7.04
N PHE A 159 -18.17 -11.73 -5.83
CA PHE A 159 -17.06 -10.82 -5.56
C PHE A 159 -15.78 -11.63 -5.38
N CYS A 160 -14.85 -11.50 -6.33
CA CYS A 160 -13.58 -12.22 -6.29
C CYS A 160 -12.44 -11.25 -5.96
N LEU A 161 -11.82 -11.42 -4.79
CA LEU A 161 -10.59 -10.72 -4.42
C LEU A 161 -9.41 -11.61 -4.79
N LEU A 162 -8.65 -11.15 -5.77
CA LEU A 162 -7.52 -11.89 -6.32
C LEU A 162 -6.19 -11.28 -5.85
N PRO A 163 -5.15 -12.09 -5.61
CA PRO A 163 -3.84 -11.59 -5.19
C PRO A 163 -3.15 -10.75 -6.27
N ASN A 164 -3.48 -11.00 -7.55
CA ASN A 164 -2.95 -10.28 -8.69
C ASN A 164 -3.79 -10.52 -9.95
N LYS A 165 -3.64 -9.63 -10.93
CA LYS A 165 -4.34 -9.66 -12.24
C LYS A 165 -3.62 -10.52 -13.29
N ARG A 166 -3.20 -11.73 -12.93
CA ARG A 166 -2.45 -12.63 -13.83
C ARG A 166 -3.32 -13.79 -14.29
N GLY A 167 -3.12 -14.25 -15.52
CA GLY A 167 -3.89 -15.36 -16.09
C GLY A 167 -3.85 -16.64 -15.26
N LYS A 168 -2.72 -16.95 -14.62
CA LYS A 168 -2.66 -18.10 -13.70
C LYS A 168 -3.66 -18.00 -12.54
N THR A 169 -3.87 -16.81 -12.01
CA THR A 169 -4.78 -16.54 -10.89
C THR A 169 -6.24 -16.65 -11.34
N TYR A 170 -6.54 -16.12 -12.53
CA TYR A 170 -7.86 -16.29 -13.15
C TYR A 170 -8.17 -17.74 -13.51
N PHE A 171 -7.19 -18.46 -14.06
CA PHE A 171 -7.34 -19.88 -14.38
C PHE A 171 -7.67 -20.70 -13.14
N GLU A 172 -6.93 -20.50 -12.04
CA GLU A 172 -7.23 -21.17 -10.77
C GLU A 172 -8.65 -20.82 -10.27
N LEU A 173 -9.07 -19.56 -10.38
CA LEU A 173 -10.44 -19.17 -10.01
C LEU A 173 -11.50 -19.94 -10.81
N PHE A 174 -11.36 -20.03 -12.14
CA PHE A 174 -12.33 -20.73 -13.00
C PHE A 174 -12.33 -22.24 -12.78
N GLU A 175 -11.16 -22.87 -12.63
CA GLU A 175 -11.06 -24.29 -12.29
C GLU A 175 -11.79 -24.60 -10.98
N ARG A 176 -11.58 -23.78 -9.95
CA ARG A 176 -12.25 -23.95 -8.66
C ARG A 176 -13.76 -23.76 -8.74
N LEU A 177 -14.23 -22.80 -9.55
CA LEU A 177 -15.67 -22.64 -9.80
C LEU A 177 -16.27 -23.87 -10.49
N LYS A 178 -15.56 -24.47 -11.46
CA LYS A 178 -15.99 -25.69 -12.17
C LYS A 178 -16.01 -26.92 -11.26
N GLU A 179 -14.98 -27.11 -10.43
CA GLU A 179 -14.92 -28.16 -9.41
C GLU A 179 -16.13 -28.07 -8.47
N GLN A 180 -16.44 -26.86 -7.99
CA GLN A 180 -17.57 -26.64 -7.10
C GLN A 180 -18.91 -26.85 -7.80
N THR A 181 -19.08 -26.39 -9.03
CA THR A 181 -20.28 -26.66 -9.84
C THR A 181 -20.55 -28.16 -9.95
N SER A 182 -19.48 -28.92 -10.20
CA SER A 182 -19.54 -30.39 -10.29
C SER A 182 -19.92 -31.03 -8.95
N SER A 183 -19.37 -30.53 -7.85
CA SER A 183 -19.73 -31.01 -6.49
C SER A 183 -21.20 -30.75 -6.14
N MET A 184 -21.79 -29.69 -6.69
CA MET A 184 -23.22 -29.35 -6.55
C MET A 184 -24.11 -30.13 -7.52
N GLY A 185 -23.57 -31.07 -8.29
CA GLY A 185 -24.31 -31.85 -9.29
C GLY A 185 -24.83 -31.01 -10.46
N LYS A 186 -24.29 -29.82 -10.67
CA LYS A 186 -24.64 -28.92 -11.76
C LYS A 186 -23.58 -28.98 -12.86
N GLN A 187 -23.95 -28.49 -14.04
CA GLN A 187 -23.02 -28.28 -15.14
C GLN A 187 -22.79 -26.77 -15.31
N TYR A 188 -21.54 -26.38 -15.53
CA TYR A 188 -21.19 -25.01 -15.85
C TYR A 188 -21.65 -24.70 -17.29
N LYS A 189 -22.78 -24.00 -17.46
CA LYS A 189 -23.43 -23.79 -18.77
C LYS A 189 -22.92 -22.58 -19.54
N THR A 190 -22.03 -21.79 -18.96
CA THR A 190 -21.59 -20.53 -19.57
C THR A 190 -20.94 -20.78 -20.92
N LYS A 191 -21.50 -20.16 -21.95
CA LYS A 191 -20.99 -20.19 -23.33
C LYS A 191 -20.34 -18.87 -23.71
N ARG A 192 -20.68 -17.78 -22.99
CA ARG A 192 -20.26 -16.43 -23.33
C ARG A 192 -19.87 -15.65 -22.08
N ILE A 193 -18.71 -14.99 -22.15
CA ILE A 193 -18.26 -14.05 -21.11
C ILE A 193 -18.11 -12.66 -21.73
N ILE A 194 -18.70 -11.68 -21.06
CA ILE A 194 -18.64 -10.26 -21.41
C ILE A 194 -17.87 -9.55 -20.31
N THR A 195 -16.71 -9.02 -20.67
CA THR A 195 -15.79 -8.34 -19.75
C THR A 195 -15.14 -7.15 -20.44
N ASP A 196 -14.66 -6.19 -19.66
CA ASP A 196 -13.74 -5.19 -20.16
C ASP A 196 -12.38 -5.84 -20.46
N PHE A 197 -11.56 -5.15 -21.27
CA PHE A 197 -10.24 -5.64 -21.63
C PHE A 197 -9.32 -5.70 -20.40
N GLU A 198 -8.98 -6.91 -19.96
CA GLU A 198 -7.96 -7.13 -18.95
C GLU A 198 -6.93 -8.17 -19.46
N PRO A 199 -5.67 -7.77 -19.69
CA PRO A 199 -4.67 -8.62 -20.36
C PRO A 199 -4.44 -9.99 -19.72
N GLY A 200 -4.53 -10.07 -18.39
CA GLY A 200 -4.39 -11.34 -17.67
C GLY A 200 -5.59 -12.27 -17.82
N LEU A 201 -6.78 -11.71 -18.00
CA LEU A 201 -8.04 -12.46 -18.08
C LEU A 201 -8.31 -12.99 -19.50
N MET A 202 -7.94 -12.21 -20.53
CA MET A 202 -8.18 -12.56 -21.94
C MET A 202 -7.79 -14.00 -22.32
N PRO A 203 -6.55 -14.48 -22.08
CA PRO A 203 -6.15 -15.83 -22.49
C PRO A 203 -6.90 -16.92 -21.72
N VAL A 204 -7.41 -16.62 -20.52
CA VAL A 204 -8.18 -17.59 -19.72
C VAL A 204 -9.59 -17.67 -20.27
N VAL A 205 -10.24 -16.53 -20.54
CA VAL A 205 -11.58 -16.49 -21.13
C VAL A 205 -11.62 -17.17 -22.50
N GLU A 206 -10.59 -16.97 -23.32
CA GLU A 206 -10.41 -17.67 -24.61
C GLU A 206 -10.35 -19.19 -24.48
N GLN A 207 -9.81 -19.71 -23.37
CA GLN A 207 -9.77 -21.14 -23.09
C GLN A 207 -11.08 -21.65 -22.47
N GLU A 208 -11.77 -20.82 -21.70
CA GLU A 208 -12.98 -21.19 -20.95
C GLU A 208 -14.24 -21.21 -21.81
N VAL A 209 -14.37 -20.32 -22.81
CA VAL A 209 -15.58 -20.20 -23.62
C VAL A 209 -15.30 -20.13 -25.11
N SER A 210 -16.20 -20.72 -25.91
CA SER A 210 -16.11 -20.72 -27.37
C SER A 210 -16.36 -19.34 -28.00
N VAL A 211 -17.05 -18.43 -27.30
CA VAL A 211 -17.36 -17.09 -27.78
C VAL A 211 -17.21 -16.11 -26.62
N PHE A 212 -16.38 -15.06 -26.77
CA PHE A 212 -16.27 -13.98 -25.79
C PHE A 212 -16.46 -12.62 -26.47
N THR A 213 -16.87 -11.61 -25.68
CA THR A 213 -17.08 -10.24 -26.18
C THR A 213 -16.40 -9.26 -25.25
N ILE A 214 -15.50 -8.46 -25.81
CA ILE A 214 -14.83 -7.38 -25.08
C ILE A 214 -15.74 -6.16 -25.12
N THR A 215 -16.08 -5.62 -23.96
CA THR A 215 -16.74 -4.32 -23.88
C THR A 215 -15.65 -3.25 -23.84
N ILE A 216 -15.58 -2.42 -24.89
CA ILE A 216 -14.73 -1.23 -24.88
C ILE A 216 -15.64 -0.06 -24.52
N PHE A 217 -15.52 0.43 -23.29
CA PHE A 217 -16.06 1.74 -22.94
C PHE A 217 -15.08 2.79 -23.43
N VAL A 218 -15.49 3.58 -24.43
CA VAL A 218 -14.80 4.80 -24.89
C VAL A 218 -15.24 5.96 -24.02
#